data_AF-Q66ML7-F1
#
_entry.id   AF-Q66ML7-F1
#
_cell.length_a   1.000
_cell.length_b   1.000
_cell.length_c   1.000
_cell.angle_alpha   90.00
_cell.angle_beta   90.00
_cell.angle_gamma   90.00
#
_symmetry.space_group_name_H-M   'P 1'
#
loop_
_entity.id
_entity.type
_entity.pdbx_description
1 polymer ?
#
loop_
_entity_poly.entity_id
_entity_poly.type
_entity_poly.pdbx_seq_one_letter_code
_entity_poly.pdbx_strand_id
1 'polypeptide(L)'
;YESDFGKYFFWRVAAEYTQKISGGVTKADIAGYNIVDMTWGFSSIVIPATVGIKLNVTEDAAIYMGAGLNYFNGGWSLNGSNNIKGGYDILTAAGAGAVANLLSDGTDPVTTREHVRFRTSGIAPNFLIGTQARVTDKGHVFIELETIMSAAYAVGKTQSVGGATNLSPFPAY
;
A
#
# COMPACT_ATOMS: atom_id res chain seq x y z
N TYR A 1 -12.17 18.80 -4.27
CA TYR A 1 -12.59 20.12 -4.77
C TYR A 1 -12.88 20.01 -6.25
N GLU A 2 -14.02 20.52 -6.69
CA GLU A 2 -14.40 20.59 -8.10
C GLU A 2 -14.81 22.03 -8.43
N SER A 3 -14.46 22.48 -9.62
CA SER A 3 -14.94 23.75 -10.17
C SER A 3 -15.23 23.57 -11.65
N ASP A 4 -16.39 24.07 -12.08
CA ASP A 4 -16.72 24.18 -13.48
C ASP A 4 -15.89 25.33 -14.12
N PHE A 5 -15.53 25.17 -15.38
CA PHE A 5 -14.94 26.22 -16.20
C PHE A 5 -15.59 26.20 -17.59
N GLY A 6 -16.08 27.35 -18.03
CA GLY A 6 -16.98 27.37 -19.18
C GLY A 6 -18.28 26.61 -18.91
N LYS A 7 -19.05 26.36 -19.98
CA LYS A 7 -20.42 25.81 -19.86
C LYS A 7 -20.47 24.30 -19.60
N TYR A 8 -19.48 23.57 -20.10
CA TYR A 8 -19.51 22.11 -20.16
C TYR A 8 -18.27 21.45 -19.57
N PHE A 9 -17.29 22.21 -19.05
CA PHE A 9 -16.07 21.63 -18.54
C PHE A 9 -15.98 21.80 -17.04
N PHE A 10 -15.29 20.86 -16.40
CA PHE A 10 -14.97 20.92 -14.99
C PHE A 10 -13.55 20.43 -14.76
N TRP A 11 -12.94 20.91 -13.69
CA TRP A 11 -11.73 20.32 -13.15
C TRP A 11 -11.98 19.90 -11.71
N ARG A 12 -11.34 18.81 -11.31
CA ARG A 12 -11.46 18.23 -9.98
C ARG A 12 -10.09 17.83 -9.46
N VAL A 13 -9.86 18.09 -8.18
CA VAL A 13 -8.75 17.54 -7.41
C VAL A 13 -9.31 16.88 -6.15
N ALA A 14 -8.95 15.62 -5.91
CA ALA A 14 -9.33 14.91 -4.69
C ALA A 14 -8.09 14.48 -3.88
N ALA A 15 -8.32 13.97 -2.68
CA ALA A 15 -7.28 13.39 -1.84
C ALA A 15 -7.84 12.15 -1.18
N GLU A 16 -7.19 11.02 -1.45
CA GLU A 16 -7.57 9.70 -0.94
C GLU A 16 -6.47 9.20 -0.03
N TYR A 17 -6.86 8.73 1.16
CA TYR A 17 -5.97 8.06 2.09
C TYR A 17 -6.48 6.65 2.34
N THR A 18 -5.65 5.66 2.04
CA THR A 18 -5.93 4.26 2.35
C THR A 18 -4.93 3.77 3.38
N GLN A 19 -5.44 3.20 4.46
CA GLN A 19 -4.62 2.54 5.47
C GLN A 19 -5.22 1.18 5.81
N LYS A 20 -4.36 0.18 5.92
CA LYS A 20 -4.74 -1.11 6.49
C LYS A 20 -4.88 -0.97 8.01
N ILE A 21 -6.07 -1.25 8.52
CA ILE A 21 -6.43 -1.11 9.93
C ILE A 21 -6.31 -2.41 10.73
N SER A 22 -6.34 -3.57 10.08
CA SER A 22 -6.32 -4.88 10.75
C SER A 22 -5.78 -6.00 9.86
N GLY A 23 -5.40 -7.11 10.50
CA GLY A 23 -4.94 -8.33 9.83
C GLY A 23 -3.50 -8.30 9.33
N GLY A 24 -3.13 -9.32 8.53
CA GLY A 24 -1.77 -9.59 8.04
C GLY A 24 -0.74 -9.66 9.15
N VAL A 25 -0.93 -10.67 9.99
CA VAL A 25 0.07 -11.14 10.93
C VAL A 25 0.59 -12.46 10.37
N THR A 26 1.90 -12.58 10.23
CA THR A 26 2.57 -13.83 9.87
C THR A 26 3.26 -14.33 11.12
N LYS A 27 2.82 -15.48 11.62
CA LYS A 27 3.41 -16.15 12.78
C LYS A 27 3.82 -17.56 12.43
N ALA A 28 4.98 -17.97 12.91
CA ALA A 28 5.44 -19.35 12.88
C ALA A 28 6.19 -19.67 14.17
N ASP A 29 5.95 -20.86 14.71
CA ASP A 29 6.66 -21.39 15.85
C ASP A 29 7.20 -22.79 15.54
N ILE A 30 8.25 -23.16 16.26
CA ILE A 30 8.72 -24.54 16.31
C ILE A 30 9.05 -24.90 17.75
N ALA A 31 8.43 -25.97 18.24
CA ALA A 31 8.61 -26.45 19.61
C ALA A 31 8.44 -25.33 20.68
N GLY A 32 7.49 -24.39 20.47
CA GLY A 32 7.26 -23.28 21.37
C GLY A 32 8.23 -22.09 21.22
N TYR A 33 9.20 -22.18 20.31
CA TYR A 33 10.09 -21.08 19.94
C TYR A 33 9.52 -20.31 18.74
N ASN A 34 9.26 -19.02 18.92
CA ASN A 34 8.76 -18.15 17.86
C ASN A 34 9.88 -17.82 16.86
N ILE A 35 9.75 -18.35 15.64
CA ILE A 35 10.71 -18.17 14.56
C ILE A 35 10.32 -17.02 13.62
N VAL A 36 9.04 -16.69 13.54
CA VAL A 36 8.55 -15.56 12.74
C VAL A 36 7.40 -14.91 13.49
N ASP A 37 7.49 -13.60 13.70
CA ASP A 37 6.38 -12.77 14.13
C ASP A 37 6.45 -11.45 13.39
N MET A 38 5.63 -11.30 12.35
CA MET A 38 5.63 -10.13 11.48
C MET A 38 4.23 -9.56 11.35
N THR A 39 4.12 -8.24 11.46
CA THR A 39 2.92 -7.48 11.18
C THR A 39 3.09 -6.71 9.88
N TRP A 40 2.16 -6.91 8.95
CA TRP A 40 2.11 -6.22 7.67
C TRP A 40 1.28 -4.95 7.79
N GLY A 41 1.87 -3.81 7.47
CA GLY A 41 1.16 -2.54 7.31
C GLY A 41 1.03 -2.15 5.83
N PHE A 42 -0.02 -1.40 5.50
CA PHE A 42 -0.17 -0.72 4.22
C PHE A 42 -0.68 0.70 4.45
N SER A 43 -0.11 1.66 3.72
CA SER A 43 -0.59 3.03 3.67
C SER A 43 -0.37 3.60 2.28
N SER A 44 -1.35 4.32 1.74
CA SER A 44 -1.24 5.05 0.48
C SER A 44 -1.97 6.37 0.54
N ILE A 45 -1.39 7.38 -0.09
CA ILE A 45 -2.04 8.63 -0.47
C ILE A 45 -2.15 8.65 -1.99
N VAL A 46 -3.32 9.01 -2.49
CA VAL A 46 -3.54 9.26 -3.92
C VAL A 46 -4.19 10.62 -4.07
N ILE A 47 -3.69 11.41 -5.02
CA ILE A 47 -4.19 12.74 -5.34
C ILE A 47 -4.53 12.74 -6.83
N PRO A 48 -5.77 12.42 -7.21
CA PRO A 48 -6.21 12.54 -8.59
C PRO A 48 -6.50 14.00 -8.94
N ALA A 49 -5.99 14.42 -10.08
CA ALA A 49 -6.36 15.65 -10.76
C ALA A 49 -7.00 15.28 -12.11
N THR A 50 -8.24 15.73 -12.32
CA THR A 50 -9.08 15.31 -13.44
C THR A 50 -9.66 16.53 -14.13
N VAL A 51 -9.66 16.52 -15.46
CA VAL A 51 -10.40 17.47 -16.28
C VAL A 51 -11.46 16.69 -17.04
N GLY A 52 -12.67 17.22 -17.10
CA GLY A 52 -13.78 16.51 -17.71
C GLY A 52 -14.81 17.40 -18.37
N ILE A 53 -15.75 16.72 -19.02
CA ILE A 53 -16.90 17.29 -19.71
C ILE A 53 -18.16 16.84 -18.98
N LYS A 54 -19.07 17.78 -18.73
CA LYS A 54 -20.37 17.59 -18.08
C LYS A 54 -21.47 17.99 -19.06
N LEU A 55 -22.32 17.03 -19.38
CA LEU A 55 -23.43 17.15 -20.32
C LEU A 55 -24.75 17.07 -19.55
N ASN A 56 -25.52 18.15 -19.58
CA ASN A 56 -26.85 18.18 -18.99
C ASN A 56 -27.81 17.42 -19.90
N VAL A 57 -28.41 16.34 -19.37
CA VAL A 57 -29.43 15.53 -20.04
C VAL A 57 -30.81 16.18 -19.85
N THR A 58 -31.04 16.73 -18.66
CA THR A 58 -32.22 17.54 -18.31
C THR A 58 -31.76 18.76 -17.49
N GLU A 59 -32.70 19.60 -17.04
CA GLU A 59 -32.39 20.72 -16.13
C GLU A 59 -31.84 20.24 -14.77
N ASP A 60 -32.16 19.01 -14.38
CA ASP A 60 -31.82 18.44 -13.07
C ASP A 60 -30.85 17.26 -13.15
N ALA A 61 -30.53 16.73 -14.33
CA ALA A 61 -29.65 15.57 -14.48
C ALA A 61 -28.51 15.82 -15.48
N ALA A 62 -27.31 15.38 -15.12
CA ALA A 62 -26.12 15.46 -15.94
C ALA A 62 -25.35 14.15 -15.96
N ILE A 63 -24.69 13.88 -17.09
CA ILE A 63 -23.69 12.83 -17.23
C ILE A 63 -22.36 13.51 -17.45
N TYR A 64 -21.30 13.01 -16.84
CA TYR A 64 -19.96 13.55 -17.01
C TYR A 64 -18.93 12.46 -17.14
N MET A 65 -17.85 12.83 -17.81
CA MET A 65 -16.66 12.02 -17.93
C MET A 65 -15.42 12.89 -17.81
N GLY A 66 -14.36 12.35 -17.24
CA GLY A 66 -13.11 13.04 -17.04
C GLY A 66 -11.93 12.10 -17.19
N ALA A 67 -10.79 12.68 -17.52
CA ALA A 67 -9.51 11.99 -17.55
C ALA A 67 -8.45 12.92 -16.94
N GLY A 68 -7.38 12.33 -16.44
CA GLY A 68 -6.30 13.12 -15.89
C GLY A 68 -5.16 12.28 -15.36
N LEU A 69 -4.45 12.88 -14.42
CA LEU A 69 -3.27 12.27 -13.79
C LEU A 69 -3.47 12.26 -12.28
N ASN A 70 -3.06 11.17 -11.64
CA ASN A 70 -2.98 11.09 -10.19
C ASN A 70 -1.52 11.00 -9.75
N TYR A 71 -1.18 11.74 -8.70
CA TYR A 71 0.00 11.42 -7.90
C TYR A 71 -0.36 10.30 -6.93
N PHE A 72 0.54 9.33 -6.76
CA PHE A 72 0.40 8.31 -5.73
C PHE A 72 1.68 8.21 -4.91
N ASN A 73 1.53 7.95 -3.61
CA ASN A 73 2.61 7.61 -2.71
C ASN A 73 2.09 6.59 -1.71
N GLY A 74 2.60 5.36 -1.81
CA GLY A 74 2.10 4.28 -0.99
C GLY A 74 3.04 3.10 -0.93
N GLY A 75 2.68 2.16 -0.09
CA GLY A 75 3.55 1.02 0.11
C GLY A 75 3.18 0.11 1.26
N TRP A 76 3.86 -1.02 1.26
CA TRP A 76 3.80 -2.02 2.33
C TRP A 76 4.90 -1.79 3.35
N SER A 77 4.66 -2.22 4.57
CA SER A 77 5.69 -2.33 5.60
C SER A 77 5.56 -3.67 6.30
N LEU A 78 6.69 -4.25 6.70
CA LEU A 78 6.74 -5.37 7.63
C LEU A 78 7.42 -4.89 8.91
N ASN A 79 6.82 -5.21 10.05
CA ASN A 79 7.38 -4.93 11.36
C ASN A 79 7.40 -6.22 12.19
N GLY A 80 8.55 -6.60 12.74
CA GLY A 80 8.59 -7.74 13.65
C GLY A 80 9.95 -8.40 13.77
N SER A 81 9.95 -9.72 13.94
CA SER A 81 11.15 -10.54 14.07
C SER A 81 11.15 -11.71 13.11
N ASN A 82 12.34 -11.99 12.58
CA ASN A 82 12.67 -13.21 11.86
C ASN A 82 13.85 -13.90 12.57
N ASN A 83 13.53 -14.97 13.28
CA ASN A 83 14.44 -15.79 14.06
C ASN A 83 14.59 -17.20 13.48
N ILE A 84 14.36 -17.38 12.17
CA ILE A 84 14.42 -18.70 11.51
C ILE A 84 15.77 -19.39 11.77
N LYS A 85 16.88 -18.65 11.73
CA LYS A 85 18.22 -19.14 12.12
C LYS A 85 18.28 -19.71 13.53
N GLY A 86 17.63 -19.06 14.51
CA GLY A 86 17.55 -19.55 15.88
C GLY A 86 16.78 -20.87 15.97
N GLY A 87 15.68 -21.00 15.20
CA GLY A 87 14.95 -22.26 15.08
C GLY A 87 15.78 -23.38 14.44
N TYR A 88 16.52 -23.06 13.36
CA TYR A 88 17.44 -23.98 12.71
C TYR A 88 18.50 -24.51 13.69
N ASP A 89 19.14 -23.62 14.46
CA ASP A 89 20.19 -23.97 15.41
C ASP A 89 19.65 -24.88 16.53
N ILE A 90 18.46 -24.58 17.06
CA ILE A 90 17.80 -25.40 18.10
C ILE A 90 17.51 -26.82 17.59
N LEU A 91 16.92 -26.94 16.39
CA LEU A 91 16.57 -28.24 15.81
C LEU A 91 17.81 -29.05 15.46
N THR A 92 18.85 -28.40 14.97
CA THR A 92 20.14 -29.04 14.67
C THR A 92 20.77 -29.57 15.95
N ALA A 93 20.79 -28.77 17.03
CA ALA A 93 21.30 -29.19 18.34
C ALA A 93 20.48 -30.33 18.96
N ALA A 94 19.18 -30.39 18.69
CA ALA A 94 18.29 -31.48 19.13
C ALA A 94 18.42 -32.77 18.28
N GLY A 95 19.29 -32.79 17.26
CA GLY A 95 19.46 -33.94 16.37
C GLY A 95 18.33 -34.11 15.34
N ALA A 96 17.44 -33.13 15.22
CA ALA A 96 16.28 -33.15 14.30
C ALA A 96 16.64 -32.58 12.91
N GLY A 97 17.78 -33.01 12.34
CA GLY A 97 18.35 -32.41 11.12
C GLY A 97 17.41 -32.40 9.90
N ALA A 98 16.54 -33.41 9.76
CA ALA A 98 15.55 -33.46 8.68
C ALA A 98 14.53 -32.31 8.77
N VAL A 99 14.17 -31.89 9.98
CA VAL A 99 13.26 -30.75 10.22
C VAL A 99 14.02 -29.43 10.16
N ALA A 100 15.26 -29.40 10.68
CA ALA A 100 16.12 -28.22 10.59
C ALA A 100 16.33 -27.77 9.14
N ASN A 101 16.52 -28.70 8.21
CA ASN A 101 16.72 -28.38 6.79
C ASN A 101 15.52 -27.69 6.10
N LEU A 102 14.34 -27.65 6.73
CA LEU A 102 13.22 -26.84 6.24
C LEU A 102 13.41 -25.34 6.51
N LEU A 103 14.38 -24.97 7.33
CA LEU A 103 14.68 -23.61 7.79
C LEU A 103 16.07 -23.14 7.32
N SER A 104 16.75 -23.91 6.46
CA SER A 104 18.16 -23.67 6.10
C SER A 104 18.39 -22.41 5.26
N ASP A 105 17.33 -21.87 4.63
CA ASP A 105 17.32 -20.62 3.88
C ASP A 105 16.91 -19.40 4.74
N GLY A 106 16.81 -19.59 6.05
CA GLY A 106 16.50 -18.54 7.01
C GLY A 106 17.52 -17.42 7.05
N THR A 107 17.09 -16.24 7.50
CA THR A 107 17.97 -15.07 7.68
C THR A 107 19.06 -15.36 8.72
N ASP A 108 20.32 -15.21 8.32
CA ASP A 108 21.52 -15.31 9.17
C ASP A 108 22.30 -13.98 9.11
N PRO A 109 22.49 -13.25 10.23
CA PRO A 109 22.10 -13.57 11.60
C PRO A 109 20.59 -13.37 11.87
N VAL A 110 20.15 -13.85 13.04
CA VAL A 110 18.80 -13.60 13.58
C VAL A 110 18.48 -12.11 13.57
N THR A 111 17.32 -11.75 13.02
CA THR A 111 16.90 -10.35 12.88
C THR A 111 15.69 -10.06 13.77
N THR A 112 15.88 -9.23 14.79
CA THR A 112 14.81 -8.81 15.72
C THR A 112 14.47 -7.34 15.54
N ARG A 113 13.17 -7.00 15.67
CA ARG A 113 12.64 -5.63 15.56
C ARG A 113 12.98 -4.98 14.22
N GLU A 114 12.84 -5.74 13.13
CA GLU A 114 13.01 -5.23 11.78
C GLU A 114 11.81 -4.39 11.37
N HIS A 115 12.08 -3.24 10.75
CA HIS A 115 11.06 -2.47 10.06
C HIS A 115 11.43 -2.30 8.59
N VAL A 116 10.87 -3.15 7.74
CA VAL A 116 11.08 -3.11 6.29
C VAL A 116 9.99 -2.28 5.64
N ARG A 117 10.35 -1.32 4.79
CA ARG A 117 9.39 -0.50 4.03
C ARG A 117 9.59 -0.65 2.53
N PHE A 118 8.52 -0.97 1.82
CA PHE A 118 8.41 -1.00 0.37
C PHE A 118 7.56 0.18 -0.06
N ARG A 119 8.17 1.33 -0.29
CA ARG A 119 7.45 2.55 -0.69
C ARG A 119 7.77 2.96 -2.11
N THR A 120 6.73 3.33 -2.83
CA THR A 120 6.83 3.87 -4.17
C THR A 120 5.97 5.10 -4.31
N SER A 121 6.37 5.98 -5.22
CA SER A 121 5.59 7.13 -5.61
C SER A 121 5.73 7.39 -7.10
N GLY A 122 4.69 7.91 -7.71
CA GLY A 122 4.70 8.20 -9.13
C GLY A 122 3.49 9.00 -9.58
N ILE A 123 3.40 9.15 -10.89
CA ILE A 123 2.28 9.75 -11.58
C ILE A 123 1.68 8.69 -12.49
N ALA A 124 0.35 8.58 -12.47
CA ALA A 124 -0.40 7.59 -13.23
C ALA A 124 -1.63 8.24 -13.88
N PRO A 125 -2.18 7.64 -14.95
CA PRO A 125 -3.45 8.09 -15.51
C PRO A 125 -4.65 7.71 -14.62
N ASN A 126 -5.66 8.57 -14.63
CA ASN A 126 -6.97 8.32 -14.04
C ASN A 126 -8.11 8.62 -15.03
N PHE A 127 -9.26 7.98 -14.80
CA PHE A 127 -10.49 8.21 -15.54
C PHE A 127 -11.69 8.22 -14.58
N LEU A 128 -12.65 9.09 -14.86
CA LEU A 128 -13.87 9.28 -14.10
C LEU A 128 -15.06 9.23 -15.05
N ILE A 129 -16.08 8.46 -14.73
CA ILE A 129 -17.40 8.56 -15.36
C ILE A 129 -18.42 8.68 -14.24
N GLY A 130 -19.36 9.60 -14.38
CA GLY A 130 -20.37 9.80 -13.37
C GLY A 130 -21.68 10.34 -13.91
N THR A 131 -22.68 10.24 -13.05
CA THR A 131 -24.01 10.81 -13.25
C THR A 131 -24.35 11.63 -12.02
N GLN A 132 -25.02 12.76 -12.23
CA GLN A 132 -25.45 13.68 -11.19
C GLN A 132 -26.94 13.98 -11.38
N ALA A 133 -27.68 14.01 -10.27
CA ALA A 133 -29.07 14.43 -10.23
C ALA A 133 -29.27 15.46 -9.11
N ARG A 134 -30.00 16.55 -9.41
CA ARG A 134 -30.43 17.55 -8.42
C ARG A 134 -31.60 16.98 -7.62
N VAL A 135 -31.49 17.06 -6.30
CA VAL A 135 -32.55 16.65 -5.35
C VAL A 135 -33.20 17.87 -4.68
N THR A 136 -32.43 18.94 -4.48
CA THR A 136 -32.91 20.24 -3.99
C THR A 136 -32.15 21.36 -4.70
N ASP A 137 -32.58 22.61 -4.55
CA ASP A 137 -31.91 23.78 -5.17
C ASP A 137 -30.39 23.83 -4.97
N LYS A 138 -29.88 23.24 -3.87
CA LYS A 138 -28.44 23.16 -3.55
C LYS A 138 -27.91 21.72 -3.44
N GLY A 139 -28.79 20.73 -3.37
CA GLY A 139 -28.45 19.35 -3.10
C GLY A 139 -28.38 18.52 -4.37
N HIS A 140 -27.27 17.81 -4.56
CA HIS A 140 -27.08 16.89 -5.67
C HIS A 140 -26.69 15.51 -5.15
N VAL A 141 -27.18 14.48 -5.81
CA VAL A 141 -26.73 13.09 -5.63
C VAL A 141 -25.92 12.70 -6.86
N PHE A 142 -24.85 11.94 -6.64
CA PHE A 142 -23.95 11.48 -7.69
C PHE A 142 -23.68 9.99 -7.56
N ILE A 143 -23.48 9.35 -8.69
CA ILE A 143 -22.97 7.98 -8.80
C ILE A 143 -21.75 8.06 -9.72
N GLU A 144 -20.61 7.61 -9.22
CA GLU A 144 -19.32 7.76 -9.88
C GLU A 144 -18.58 6.43 -9.94
N LEU A 145 -17.97 6.19 -11.09
CA LEU A 145 -16.95 5.17 -11.30
C LEU A 145 -15.63 5.89 -11.58
N GLU A 146 -14.70 5.79 -10.65
CA GLU A 146 -13.34 6.31 -10.79
C GLU A 146 -12.35 5.15 -10.91
N THR A 147 -11.46 5.24 -11.90
CA THR A 147 -10.39 4.26 -12.13
C THR A 147 -9.05 4.96 -12.02
N ILE A 148 -8.22 4.47 -11.09
CA ILE A 148 -6.89 5.00 -10.79
C ILE A 148 -5.87 3.91 -11.09
N MET A 149 -4.99 4.13 -12.07
CA MET A 149 -4.07 3.10 -12.57
C MET A 149 -2.65 3.29 -12.02
N SER A 150 -2.47 3.07 -10.72
CA SER A 150 -1.16 3.27 -10.06
C SER A 150 -0.34 1.98 -10.02
N ALA A 151 0.84 1.97 -10.63
CA ALA A 151 1.78 0.84 -10.58
C ALA A 151 3.23 1.34 -10.52
N ALA A 152 4.00 0.80 -9.57
CA ALA A 152 5.45 0.98 -9.52
C ALA A 152 6.09 -0.07 -8.62
N TYR A 153 7.35 -0.42 -8.90
CA TYR A 153 8.13 -1.34 -8.10
C TYR A 153 8.96 -0.59 -7.05
N ALA A 154 9.12 -1.20 -5.88
CA ALA A 154 9.99 -0.70 -4.82
C ALA A 154 10.81 -1.84 -4.21
N VAL A 155 12.05 -1.53 -3.87
CA VAL A 155 12.90 -2.43 -3.09
C VAL A 155 12.72 -2.11 -1.60
N GLY A 156 12.56 -3.15 -0.78
CA GLY A 156 12.41 -3.02 0.66
C GLY A 156 13.68 -2.43 1.28
N LYS A 157 13.54 -1.33 2.01
CA LYS A 157 14.62 -0.80 2.84
C LYS A 157 14.41 -1.26 4.28
N THR A 158 15.40 -1.93 4.83
CA THR A 158 15.41 -2.41 6.21
C THR A 158 15.92 -1.31 7.15
N GLN A 159 15.22 -1.10 8.26
CA GLN A 159 15.74 -0.38 9.42
C GLN A 159 15.77 -1.36 10.60
N SER A 160 16.96 -1.75 11.04
CA SER A 160 17.16 -2.62 12.21
C SER A 160 18.23 -2.03 13.13
N VAL A 161 18.22 -2.42 14.41
CA VAL A 161 19.26 -2.00 15.37
C VAL A 161 20.65 -2.51 14.93
N GLY A 162 20.74 -3.70 14.33
CA GLY A 162 21.98 -4.23 13.75
C GLY A 162 22.43 -3.50 12.47
N GLY A 163 21.49 -3.02 11.66
CA GLY A 163 21.77 -2.18 10.48
C GLY A 163 22.09 -0.72 10.84
N ALA A 164 21.82 -0.28 12.07
CA ALA A 164 22.31 1.02 12.55
C ALA A 164 23.76 0.94 13.04
N THR A 165 24.21 -0.23 13.50
CA THR A 165 25.61 -0.49 13.90
C THR A 165 26.54 -0.78 12.73
N ASN A 166 26.03 -1.35 11.63
CA ASN A 166 26.75 -1.49 10.37
C ASN A 166 26.29 -0.37 9.42
N LEU A 167 27.18 0.55 9.03
CA LEU A 167 26.95 1.70 8.12
C LEU A 167 26.54 1.31 6.68
N SER A 168 25.67 0.32 6.51
CA SER A 168 25.13 -0.11 5.21
C SER A 168 23.65 0.25 5.12
N PRO A 169 23.23 1.09 4.16
CA PRO A 169 21.81 1.36 3.88
C PRO A 169 21.07 0.17 3.26
N PHE A 170 21.74 -0.97 3.10
CA PHE A 170 21.18 -2.22 2.61
C PHE A 170 21.44 -3.34 3.62
N PRO A 171 20.49 -4.28 3.82
CA PRO A 171 20.78 -5.49 4.55
C PRO A 171 21.91 -6.23 3.82
N ALA A 172 23.07 -6.34 4.48
CA ALA A 172 24.13 -7.23 4.04
C ALA A 172 23.77 -8.62 4.57
N TYR A 173 23.22 -9.45 3.68
CA TYR A 173 23.24 -10.90 3.84
C TYR A 173 24.45 -11.42 3.06
#